data_AF-A0A5R9E632-F1
#
_entry.id   AF-A0A5R9E632-F1
#
_cell.length_a   1.000
_cell.length_b   1.000
_cell.length_c   1.000
_cell.angle_alpha   90.00
_cell.angle_beta   90.00
_cell.angle_gamma   90.00
#
_symmetry.space_group_name_H-M   'P 1'
#
loop_
_entity.id
_entity.type
_entity.pdbx_description
1 polymer ?
#
loop_
_entity_poly.entity_id
_entity_poly.type
_entity_poly.pdbx_seq_one_letter_code
_entity_poly.pdbx_strand_id
1 'polypeptide(L)'
;MGLVSSLSVAATADLTSALDLATGTVPLQVRHAVNLSSGTGAGQADKVFSDRRTLAASATEDLDLAGVLLDAFGAAITFARIKGLIIKAAVGNTNNVVVGAAATNTWATLLGATHTITLRPGAALCVMADATDATGYAVTAGSGDLLKVANSGAGTSVTYDIVLIGASA
;
A
#
# COMPACT_ATOMS: atom_id res chain seq x y z
N MET A 1 16.24 -12.47 -12.05
CA MET A 1 15.96 -12.77 -10.62
C MET A 1 14.50 -13.16 -10.47
N GLY A 2 14.17 -13.99 -9.47
CA GLY A 2 12.80 -14.40 -9.20
C GLY A 2 12.26 -13.77 -7.91
N LEU A 3 11.05 -13.24 -7.95
CA LEU A 3 10.34 -12.72 -6.77
C LEU A 3 9.21 -13.70 -6.40
N VAL A 4 9.10 -14.03 -5.12
CA VAL A 4 7.92 -14.71 -4.55
C VAL A 4 7.42 -13.85 -3.41
N SER A 5 6.11 -13.61 -3.38
CA SER A 5 5.54 -12.69 -2.40
C SER A 5 4.17 -13.16 -1.91
N SER A 6 3.79 -12.70 -0.72
CA SER A 6 2.48 -12.95 -0.11
C SER A 6 1.98 -11.68 0.56
N LEU A 7 0.69 -11.37 0.37
CA LEU A 7 -0.01 -10.33 1.12
C LEU A 7 -1.22 -10.95 1.81
N SER A 8 -1.53 -10.52 3.03
CA SER A 8 -2.76 -10.95 3.70
C SER A 8 -3.31 -9.91 4.66
N VAL A 9 -4.63 -9.85 4.76
CA VAL A 9 -5.37 -9.15 5.81
C VAL A 9 -6.25 -10.16 6.52
N ALA A 10 -6.23 -10.11 7.86
CA ALA A 10 -7.08 -10.94 8.69
C ALA A 10 -7.79 -10.07 9.74
N ALA A 11 -9.02 -10.46 10.06
CA ALA A 11 -9.80 -9.90 11.14
C ALA A 11 -10.37 -11.04 11.98
N THR A 12 -10.18 -10.95 13.30
CA THR A 12 -10.72 -11.86 14.30
C THR A 12 -11.47 -11.07 15.35
N ALA A 13 -12.65 -11.51 15.74
CA ALA A 13 -13.42 -10.89 16.81
C ALA A 13 -14.31 -11.93 17.51
N ASP A 14 -14.53 -11.77 18.80
CA ASP A 14 -15.49 -12.58 19.56
C ASP A 14 -16.55 -11.66 20.15
N LEU A 15 -17.81 -11.90 19.81
CA LEU A 15 -18.93 -11.26 20.47
C LEU A 15 -19.45 -12.17 21.58
N THR A 16 -19.33 -11.74 22.83
CA THR A 16 -19.76 -12.52 24.00
C THR A 16 -20.96 -11.90 24.70
N SER A 17 -21.86 -12.74 25.20
CA SER A 17 -22.97 -12.36 26.07
C SER A 17 -22.98 -13.23 27.33
N ALA A 18 -22.86 -12.61 28.50
CA ALA A 18 -22.89 -13.30 29.77
C ALA A 18 -24.33 -13.73 30.13
N LEU A 19 -24.47 -14.95 30.64
CA LEU A 19 -25.69 -15.52 31.22
C LEU A 19 -25.39 -16.00 32.64
N ASP A 20 -26.43 -16.21 33.45
CA ASP A 20 -26.25 -16.56 34.87
C ASP A 20 -25.42 -17.83 35.12
N LEU A 21 -25.47 -18.80 34.20
CA LEU A 21 -24.74 -20.07 34.29
C LEU A 21 -23.82 -20.35 33.08
N ALA A 22 -23.74 -19.43 32.11
CA ALA A 22 -23.04 -19.68 30.85
C ALA A 22 -22.58 -18.39 30.15
N THR A 23 -21.91 -18.52 29.03
CA THR A 23 -21.60 -17.39 28.14
C THR A 23 -21.88 -17.81 26.72
N GLY A 24 -22.73 -17.05 26.03
CA GLY A 24 -22.88 -17.15 24.59
C GLY A 24 -21.69 -16.50 23.90
N THR A 25 -21.17 -17.12 22.85
CA THR A 25 -20.03 -16.61 22.08
C THR A 25 -20.31 -16.76 20.58
N VAL A 26 -19.97 -15.73 19.81
CA VAL A 26 -20.00 -15.72 18.35
C VAL A 26 -18.61 -15.31 17.83
N PRO A 27 -17.76 -16.29 17.46
CA PRO A 27 -16.46 -16.00 16.87
C PRO A 27 -16.60 -15.60 15.40
N LEU A 28 -15.89 -14.56 14.99
CA LEU A 28 -15.70 -14.12 13.62
C LEU A 28 -14.23 -14.30 13.24
N GLN A 29 -13.99 -14.98 12.11
CA GLN A 29 -12.68 -15.06 11.49
C GLN A 29 -12.81 -14.80 9.99
N VAL A 30 -12.15 -13.76 9.52
CA VAL A 30 -12.04 -13.41 8.09
C VAL A 30 -10.56 -13.32 7.75
N ARG A 31 -10.16 -13.95 6.64
CA ARG A 31 -8.82 -13.80 6.08
C ARG A 31 -8.90 -13.73 4.57
N HIS A 32 -8.27 -12.72 4.01
CA HIS A 32 -7.97 -12.64 2.60
C HIS A 32 -6.46 -12.67 2.43
N ALA A 33 -5.97 -13.47 1.48
CA ALA A 33 -4.55 -13.57 1.19
C ALA A 33 -4.33 -13.86 -0.30
N VAL A 34 -3.22 -13.38 -0.84
CA VAL A 34 -2.76 -13.70 -2.19
C VAL A 34 -1.30 -14.12 -2.14
N ASN A 35 -0.95 -15.14 -2.92
CA ASN A 35 0.43 -15.53 -3.17
C ASN A 35 0.75 -15.24 -4.63
N LEU A 36 1.83 -14.52 -4.88
CA LEU A 36 2.28 -14.20 -6.22
C LEU A 36 3.58 -14.94 -6.51
N SER A 37 3.55 -15.70 -7.60
CA SER A 37 4.73 -16.35 -8.15
C SER A 37 5.58 -15.36 -8.95
N SER A 38 6.79 -15.74 -9.34
CA SER A 38 7.63 -14.85 -10.14
C SER A 38 7.10 -14.71 -11.57
N GLY A 39 6.98 -13.49 -12.07
CA GLY A 39 6.58 -13.21 -13.45
C GLY A 39 5.73 -11.95 -13.59
N THR A 40 5.09 -11.77 -14.74
CA THR A 40 4.30 -10.56 -15.06
C THR A 40 2.81 -10.83 -15.31
N GLY A 41 2.38 -12.10 -15.38
CA GLY A 41 1.00 -12.50 -15.63
C GLY A 41 0.06 -12.38 -14.41
N ALA A 42 -1.12 -12.98 -14.54
CA ALA A 42 -2.04 -13.17 -13.41
C ALA A 42 -1.36 -14.00 -12.31
N GLY A 43 -1.53 -13.61 -11.04
CA GLY A 43 -0.95 -14.32 -9.91
C GLY A 43 0.57 -14.27 -9.87
N GLN A 44 1.16 -13.28 -10.53
CA GLN A 44 2.60 -13.09 -10.63
C GLN A 44 3.02 -11.65 -10.32
N ALA A 45 4.25 -11.52 -9.81
CA ALA A 45 4.95 -10.26 -9.64
C ALA A 45 6.46 -10.47 -9.85
N ASP A 46 7.17 -9.44 -10.32
CA ASP A 46 8.62 -9.48 -10.56
C ASP A 46 9.34 -8.22 -10.07
N LYS A 47 8.61 -7.27 -9.46
CA LYS A 47 9.14 -6.06 -8.84
C LYS A 47 8.63 -5.90 -7.41
N VAL A 48 9.53 -5.44 -6.55
CA VAL A 48 9.23 -5.08 -5.17
C VAL A 48 10.00 -3.81 -4.79
N PHE A 49 9.32 -2.90 -4.13
CA PHE A 49 9.91 -1.75 -3.47
C PHE A 49 9.44 -1.71 -2.02
N SER A 50 10.33 -1.38 -1.09
CA SER A 50 9.96 -1.15 0.30
C SER A 50 10.86 -0.12 0.93
N ASP A 51 10.28 0.79 1.71
CA ASP A 51 11.06 1.84 2.37
C ASP A 51 10.34 2.35 3.63
N ARG A 52 11.11 2.98 4.52
CA ARG A 52 10.61 3.82 5.62
C ARG A 52 11.00 5.25 5.34
N ARG A 53 10.01 6.13 5.26
CA ARG A 53 10.21 7.53 4.87
C ARG A 53 9.68 8.48 5.93
N THR A 54 10.34 9.63 6.06
CA THR A 54 9.96 10.68 7.00
C THR A 54 9.80 11.99 6.26
N LEU A 55 8.61 12.58 6.36
CA LEU A 55 8.28 13.88 5.79
C LEU A 55 8.32 14.93 6.88
N ALA A 56 9.05 16.03 6.64
CA ALA A 56 9.02 17.19 7.52
C ALA A 56 7.61 17.79 7.63
N ALA A 57 7.44 18.73 8.55
CA ALA A 57 6.21 19.51 8.67
C ALA A 57 5.81 20.14 7.32
N SER A 58 4.52 20.04 6.97
CA SER A 58 3.93 20.51 5.70
C SER A 58 4.53 19.91 4.43
N ALA A 59 5.46 18.95 4.54
CA ALA A 59 6.13 18.39 3.38
C ALA A 59 5.24 17.38 2.66
N THR A 60 5.52 17.25 1.36
CA THR A 60 4.96 16.24 0.49
C THR A 60 6.05 15.72 -0.42
N GLU A 61 5.88 14.50 -0.88
CA GLU A 61 6.70 13.88 -1.92
C GLU A 61 5.80 13.17 -2.92
N ASP A 62 6.29 13.02 -4.14
CA ASP A 62 5.68 12.23 -5.18
C ASP A 62 6.60 11.03 -5.48
N LEU A 63 6.15 9.83 -5.15
CA LEU A 63 6.87 8.60 -5.46
C LEU A 63 6.59 8.24 -6.93
N ASP A 64 7.64 8.27 -7.76
CA ASP A 64 7.59 7.85 -9.16
C ASP A 64 7.69 6.32 -9.27
N LEU A 65 6.55 5.70 -9.53
CA LEU A 65 6.40 4.25 -9.65
C LEU A 65 7.06 3.67 -10.91
N ALA A 66 7.57 4.51 -11.81
CA ALA A 66 8.03 4.10 -13.14
C ALA A 66 9.37 4.72 -13.57
N GLY A 67 10.37 4.81 -12.68
CA GLY A 67 11.73 5.16 -13.11
C GLY A 67 12.72 5.60 -12.03
N VAL A 68 12.26 6.09 -10.88
CA VAL A 68 13.15 6.64 -9.83
C VAL A 68 13.39 5.69 -8.67
N LEU A 69 12.40 4.88 -8.30
CA LEU A 69 12.56 3.94 -7.19
C LEU A 69 13.62 2.90 -7.52
N LEU A 70 14.43 2.55 -6.53
CA LEU A 70 15.48 1.55 -6.67
C LEU A 70 15.09 0.27 -5.95
N ASP A 71 15.48 -0.87 -6.50
CA ASP A 71 15.42 -2.14 -5.78
C ASP A 71 16.59 -2.29 -4.80
N ALA A 72 16.61 -3.41 -4.07
CA ALA A 72 17.65 -3.71 -3.07
C ALA A 72 19.06 -3.85 -3.67
N PHE A 73 19.20 -3.88 -4.99
CA PHE A 73 20.46 -4.00 -5.72
C PHE A 73 20.84 -2.70 -6.43
N GLY A 74 20.08 -1.63 -6.23
CA GLY A 74 20.31 -0.33 -6.83
C GLY A 74 19.84 -0.21 -8.28
N ALA A 75 19.08 -1.18 -8.80
CA ALA A 75 18.50 -1.09 -10.13
C ALA A 75 17.18 -0.28 -10.08
N ALA A 76 16.98 0.58 -11.08
CA ALA A 76 15.73 1.32 -11.21
C ALA A 76 14.54 0.38 -11.44
N ILE A 77 13.45 0.65 -10.73
CA ILE A 77 12.20 -0.07 -10.83
C ILE A 77 11.27 0.70 -11.77
N THR A 78 10.73 -0.01 -12.75
CA THR A 78 9.60 0.45 -13.55
C THR A 78 8.45 -0.52 -13.35
N PHE A 79 7.44 -0.11 -12.57
CA PHE A 79 6.18 -0.86 -12.50
C PHE A 79 5.34 -0.55 -13.73
N ALA A 80 4.81 -1.57 -14.40
CA ALA A 80 3.70 -1.41 -15.34
C ALA A 80 2.34 -1.55 -14.61
N ARG A 81 2.36 -2.18 -13.43
CA ARG A 81 1.19 -2.34 -12.56
C ARG A 81 1.59 -2.67 -11.13
N ILE A 82 0.79 -2.18 -10.19
CA ILE A 82 0.86 -2.59 -8.79
C ILE A 82 -0.15 -3.72 -8.55
N LYS A 83 0.32 -4.79 -7.88
CA LYS A 83 -0.46 -5.95 -7.45
C LYS A 83 -0.71 -5.94 -5.95
N GLY A 84 0.20 -5.33 -5.20
CA GLY A 84 0.09 -5.19 -3.75
C GLY A 84 0.65 -3.84 -3.30
N LEU A 85 -0.09 -3.17 -2.43
CA LEU A 85 0.33 -1.95 -1.74
C LEU A 85 0.03 -2.11 -0.25
N ILE A 86 1.05 -1.96 0.58
CA ILE A 86 0.88 -1.75 2.01
C ILE A 86 1.48 -0.39 2.34
N ILE A 87 0.72 0.45 3.04
CA ILE A 87 1.23 1.68 3.61
C ILE A 87 0.76 1.82 5.05
N LYS A 88 1.68 2.14 5.96
CA LYS A 88 1.40 2.25 7.39
C LYS A 88 2.00 3.53 7.95
N ALA A 89 1.16 4.33 8.59
CA ALA A 89 1.63 5.47 9.37
C ALA A 89 2.24 4.97 10.68
N ALA A 90 3.40 5.54 11.06
CA ALA A 90 4.02 5.25 12.35
C ALA A 90 3.08 5.64 13.50
N VAL A 91 3.05 4.83 14.57
CA VAL A 91 2.18 5.04 15.73
C VAL A 91 2.52 6.32 16.50
N GLY A 92 3.79 6.75 16.47
CA GLY A 92 4.27 7.95 17.14
C GLY A 92 4.04 9.26 16.38
N ASN A 93 3.43 9.23 15.19
CA ASN A 93 3.09 10.46 14.47
C ASN A 93 2.04 11.25 15.26
N THR A 94 2.14 12.59 15.24
CA THR A 94 1.07 13.46 15.75
C THR A 94 0.13 13.95 14.65
N ASN A 95 0.59 13.94 13.39
CA ASN A 95 -0.19 14.29 12.20
C ASN A 95 -0.51 13.03 11.38
N ASN A 96 -1.43 13.16 10.44
CA ASN A 96 -1.81 12.08 9.55
C ASN A 96 -0.85 11.99 8.36
N VAL A 97 -0.74 10.78 7.80
CA VAL A 97 -0.14 10.56 6.48
C VAL A 97 -1.28 10.56 5.47
N VAL A 98 -1.21 11.42 4.46
CA VAL A 98 -2.21 11.53 3.39
C VAL A 98 -1.61 10.98 2.11
N VAL A 99 -2.36 10.11 1.42
CA VAL A 99 -1.86 9.35 0.26
C VAL A 99 -2.77 9.57 -0.94
N GLY A 100 -2.19 9.87 -2.11
CA GLY A 100 -2.89 10.10 -3.38
C GLY A 100 -2.96 11.57 -3.79
N ALA A 101 -3.64 11.83 -4.93
CA ALA A 101 -3.83 13.15 -5.52
C ALA A 101 -2.52 13.94 -5.79
N ALA A 102 -1.57 13.33 -6.50
CA ALA A 102 -0.44 14.05 -7.09
C ALA A 102 -0.93 15.19 -8.00
N ALA A 103 -0.12 16.25 -8.15
CA ALA A 103 -0.53 17.43 -8.92
C ALA A 103 -0.51 17.19 -10.44
N THR A 104 0.43 16.37 -10.90
CA THR A 104 0.60 15.95 -12.30
C THR A 104 0.86 14.45 -12.35
N ASN A 105 0.60 13.82 -13.49
CA ASN A 105 0.90 12.40 -13.74
C ASN A 105 0.40 11.46 -12.64
N THR A 106 -0.74 11.78 -12.03
CA THR A 106 -1.26 11.08 -10.86
C THR A 106 -1.54 9.63 -11.19
N TRP A 107 -1.03 8.73 -10.36
CA TRP A 107 -1.40 7.33 -10.41
C TRP A 107 -2.85 7.15 -9.94
N ALA A 108 -3.79 7.26 -10.88
CA ALA A 108 -5.21 7.39 -10.61
C ALA A 108 -5.96 6.04 -10.49
N THR A 109 -5.32 4.90 -10.79
CA THR A 109 -6.04 3.63 -10.91
C THR A 109 -6.55 3.07 -9.59
N LEU A 110 -6.00 3.51 -8.45
CA LEU A 110 -6.45 3.08 -7.12
C LEU A 110 -7.53 3.99 -6.53
N LEU A 111 -7.28 5.31 -6.53
CA LEU A 111 -8.12 6.29 -5.83
C LEU A 111 -8.84 7.26 -6.76
N GLY A 112 -8.64 7.17 -8.08
CA GLY A 112 -8.93 8.29 -8.98
C GLY A 112 -7.89 9.40 -8.85
N ALA A 113 -7.99 10.40 -9.73
CA ALA A 113 -6.97 11.45 -9.81
C ALA A 113 -7.02 12.47 -8.65
N THR A 114 -8.17 12.65 -8.01
CA THR A 114 -8.42 13.76 -7.07
C THR A 114 -8.67 13.31 -5.63
N HIS A 115 -8.82 12.02 -5.38
CA HIS A 115 -9.13 11.52 -4.04
C HIS A 115 -7.86 11.12 -3.28
N THR A 116 -7.98 11.12 -1.96
CA THR A 116 -6.91 10.74 -1.05
C THR A 116 -7.43 9.75 -0.01
N ILE A 117 -6.50 8.99 0.56
CA ILE A 117 -6.71 8.24 1.80
C ILE A 117 -5.94 8.93 2.91
N THR A 118 -6.59 9.06 4.07
CA THR A 118 -5.96 9.59 5.29
C THR A 118 -5.66 8.44 6.25
N LEU A 119 -4.38 8.26 6.57
CA LEU A 119 -3.90 7.33 7.59
C LEU A 119 -3.62 8.10 8.88
N ARG A 120 -4.45 7.86 9.89
CA ARG A 120 -4.20 8.32 11.25
C ARG A 120 -2.93 7.66 11.82
N PRO A 121 -2.29 8.23 12.86
CA PRO A 121 -1.16 7.58 13.53
C PRO A 121 -1.45 6.12 13.85
N GLY A 122 -0.57 5.22 13.41
CA GLY A 122 -0.71 3.77 13.55
C GLY A 122 -1.61 3.07 12.53
N ALA A 123 -2.43 3.79 11.77
CA ALA A 123 -3.29 3.21 10.74
C ALA A 123 -2.48 2.58 9.60
N ALA A 124 -3.04 1.54 8.99
CA ALA A 124 -2.48 0.88 7.83
C ALA A 124 -3.56 0.67 6.77
N LEU A 125 -3.14 0.72 5.51
CA LEU A 125 -3.92 0.31 4.36
C LEU A 125 -3.19 -0.85 3.70
N CYS A 126 -3.95 -1.88 3.33
CA CYS A 126 -3.48 -2.96 2.47
C CYS A 126 -4.43 -3.07 1.28
N VAL A 127 -3.84 -3.06 0.08
CA VAL A 127 -4.52 -3.28 -1.19
C VAL A 127 -3.83 -4.44 -1.88
N MET A 128 -4.61 -5.37 -2.42
CA MET A 128 -4.07 -6.51 -3.15
C MET A 128 -5.01 -6.93 -4.28
N ALA A 129 -4.44 -7.16 -5.46
CA ALA A 129 -5.09 -7.80 -6.58
C ALA A 129 -5.07 -9.32 -6.39
N ASP A 130 -6.16 -9.99 -6.77
CA ASP A 130 -6.28 -11.45 -6.65
C ASP A 130 -5.34 -12.19 -7.62
N ALA A 131 -5.08 -13.48 -7.36
CA ALA A 131 -4.25 -14.32 -8.21
C ALA A 131 -4.78 -14.48 -9.64
N THR A 132 -6.06 -14.19 -9.88
CA THR A 132 -6.67 -14.23 -11.23
C THR A 132 -6.54 -12.91 -12.00
N ASP A 133 -6.15 -11.82 -11.35
CA ASP A 133 -6.08 -10.50 -11.96
C ASP A 133 -4.71 -10.26 -12.61
N ALA A 134 -4.67 -10.25 -13.95
CA ALA A 134 -3.49 -9.87 -14.73
C ALA A 134 -3.31 -8.34 -14.85
N THR A 135 -4.37 -7.56 -14.71
CA THR A 135 -4.39 -6.10 -14.89
C THR A 135 -3.78 -5.38 -13.70
N GLY A 136 -4.23 -5.71 -12.48
CA GLY A 136 -3.88 -4.96 -11.28
C GLY A 136 -4.17 -3.46 -11.41
N TYR A 137 -3.38 -2.64 -10.72
CA TYR A 137 -3.48 -1.19 -10.78
C TYR A 137 -2.42 -0.65 -11.75
N ALA A 138 -2.84 -0.36 -12.98
CA ALA A 138 -1.93 0.03 -14.06
C ALA A 138 -1.12 1.30 -13.72
N VAL A 139 0.14 1.32 -14.14
CA VAL A 139 1.07 2.43 -14.00
C VAL A 139 1.49 2.84 -15.40
N THR A 140 1.33 4.12 -15.75
CA THR A 140 1.72 4.64 -17.07
C THR A 140 2.89 5.59 -16.92
N ALA A 141 4.08 5.13 -17.31
CA ALA A 141 5.32 5.91 -17.21
C ALA A 141 5.15 7.30 -17.85
N GLY A 142 5.53 8.33 -17.10
CA GLY A 142 5.51 9.74 -17.49
C GLY A 142 4.13 10.41 -17.50
N SER A 143 3.03 9.71 -17.22
CA SER A 143 1.67 10.29 -17.30
C SER A 143 0.65 9.78 -16.28
N GLY A 144 0.98 8.75 -15.50
CA GLY A 144 0.07 8.11 -14.56
C GLY A 144 0.83 7.20 -13.59
N ASP A 145 1.88 7.73 -13.00
CA ASP A 145 2.89 6.99 -12.23
C ASP A 145 3.31 7.68 -10.92
N LEU A 146 2.77 8.86 -10.59
CA LEU A 146 3.09 9.54 -9.34
C LEU A 146 2.09 9.19 -8.23
N LEU A 147 2.60 8.56 -7.17
CA LEU A 147 1.90 8.36 -5.91
C LEU A 147 2.38 9.40 -4.89
N LYS A 148 1.53 10.41 -4.65
CA LYS A 148 1.80 11.43 -3.65
C LYS A 148 1.64 10.89 -2.23
N VAL A 149 2.55 11.29 -1.35
CA VAL A 149 2.41 11.19 0.10
C VAL A 149 2.64 12.55 0.72
N ALA A 150 1.82 12.91 1.71
CA ALA A 150 1.88 14.22 2.36
C ALA A 150 1.72 14.11 3.88
N ASN A 151 2.41 15.02 4.57
CA ASN A 151 2.19 15.29 5.98
C ASN A 151 0.98 16.22 6.13
N SER A 152 -0.02 15.83 6.93
CA SER A 152 -1.23 16.64 7.10
C SER A 152 -1.05 17.85 8.03
N GLY A 153 0.10 18.00 8.68
CA GLY A 153 0.31 19.03 9.69
C GLY A 153 1.61 19.81 9.52
N ALA A 154 1.61 21.02 10.07
CA ALA A 154 2.71 21.99 9.94
C ALA A 154 3.63 22.08 11.17
N GLY A 155 3.39 21.28 12.22
CA GLY A 155 4.13 21.38 13.48
C GLY A 155 5.24 20.34 13.67
N THR A 156 5.10 19.16 13.08
CA THR A 156 5.97 17.99 13.32
C THR A 156 6.07 17.12 12.08
N SER A 157 7.11 16.29 11.98
CA SER A 157 7.26 15.31 10.92
C SER A 157 6.28 14.14 11.04
N VAL A 158 6.03 13.45 9.93
CA VAL A 158 5.37 12.14 9.91
C VAL A 158 6.30 11.09 9.32
N THR A 159 6.26 9.88 9.87
CA THR A 159 6.96 8.71 9.35
C THR A 159 5.95 7.67 8.85
N TYR A 160 6.27 7.02 7.74
CA TYR A 160 5.47 5.93 7.21
C TYR A 160 6.34 4.83 6.61
N ASP A 161 5.82 3.62 6.62
CA ASP A 161 6.37 2.47 5.93
C ASP A 161 5.54 2.20 4.67
N ILE A 162 6.18 1.89 3.56
CA ILE A 162 5.52 1.51 2.31
C ILE A 162 6.13 0.24 1.75
N VAL A 163 5.29 -0.63 1.22
CA VAL A 163 5.66 -1.82 0.45
C VAL A 163 4.82 -1.83 -0.82
N LEU A 164 5.49 -1.91 -1.96
CA LEU A 164 4.88 -2.04 -3.28
C LEU A 164 5.34 -3.37 -3.88
N ILE A 165 4.40 -4.15 -4.38
CA ILE A 165 4.63 -5.37 -5.14
C ILE A 165 3.90 -5.20 -6.46
N GLY A 166 4.59 -5.50 -7.56
CA GLY A 166 4.04 -5.28 -8.89
C GLY A 166 4.77 -6.05 -9.97
N ALA A 167 4.32 -5.82 -11.20
CA ALA A 167 4.87 -6.43 -12.40
C ALA A 167 5.41 -5.38 -13.36
N SER A 168 6.46 -5.74 -14.10
CA SER A 168 7.11 -4.90 -15.12
C SER A 168 6.38 -4.88 -16.46
N ALA A 169 5.40 -5.77 -16.68
CA ALA A 169 4.57 -5.87 -17.88
C ALA A 169 3.20 -6.48 -17.57
#